data_AF-A0AA42X3D0-F1
#
_entry.id   AF-A0AA42X3D0-F1
#
_cell.length_a   1.000
_cell.length_b   1.000
_cell.length_c   1.000
_cell.angle_alpha   90.00
_cell.angle_beta   90.00
_cell.angle_gamma   90.00
#
_symmetry.space_group_name_H-M   'P 1'
#
loop_
_entity.id
_entity.type
_entity.pdbx_description
1 polymer ?
#
loop_
_entity_poly.entity_id
_entity_poly.type
_entity_poly.pdbx_seq_one_letter_code
_entity_poly.pdbx_strand_id
1 'polypeptide(L)'
;MRVFPDDNFLDSACRSISGEAAKALVSLKGGRIAEDAVSVIEDWFEPSLEKARLLADLDERIRIHSSEGDQGLLRPALKARAVIAASPEPAPDDYEPSFKVVPATTLGGDWKSDCETDCVIVDGDLIADGTLILNDLSETLCVIVLGSLRARNLDCGGWVFVRDELECDHLYACSLNDGILSVGGNITVQTFLETGTYTQVAGHLTASYLGSTHNSIDVEGKVNCPGFERRSDSDYLCEWIDPVLLEADDSDGDWGCGRQRYPSADYPERIRAGGSPMKFVL
;
A
#
# COMPACT_ATOMS: atom_id res chain seq x y z
N MET A 1 -1.32 -17.74 12.70
CA MET A 1 -1.87 -16.71 11.80
C MET A 1 -2.57 -17.40 10.63
N ARG A 2 -3.81 -17.00 10.33
CA ARG A 2 -4.63 -17.53 9.22
C ARG A 2 -4.40 -16.72 7.95
N VAL A 3 -4.86 -17.22 6.81
CA VAL A 3 -4.68 -16.57 5.49
C VAL A 3 -6.02 -15.98 5.03
N PHE A 4 -6.02 -14.77 4.47
CA PHE A 4 -7.21 -14.06 4.01
C PHE A 4 -7.08 -13.71 2.52
N PRO A 5 -8.09 -13.99 1.69
CA PRO A 5 -9.29 -14.78 2.00
C PRO A 5 -8.97 -16.28 2.16
N ASP A 6 -9.56 -16.93 3.18
CA ASP A 6 -9.57 -18.39 3.28
C ASP A 6 -10.86 -18.94 2.65
N ASP A 7 -10.72 -19.56 1.47
CA ASP A 7 -11.84 -20.14 0.72
C ASP A 7 -12.59 -21.24 1.52
N ASN A 8 -11.95 -21.85 2.54
CA ASN A 8 -12.60 -22.83 3.42
C ASN A 8 -13.35 -22.19 4.59
N PHE A 9 -12.97 -20.97 5.01
CA PHE A 9 -13.59 -20.26 6.12
C PHE A 9 -14.75 -19.35 5.66
N LEU A 10 -14.67 -18.84 4.43
CA LEU A 10 -15.61 -17.87 3.85
C LEU A 10 -16.70 -18.52 2.96
N ASP A 11 -16.79 -19.86 2.97
CA ASP A 11 -17.91 -20.69 2.53
C ASP A 11 -18.55 -20.28 1.17
N SER A 12 -17.96 -20.70 0.04
CA SER A 12 -18.47 -20.51 -1.35
C SER A 12 -18.83 -19.07 -1.81
N ALA A 13 -18.72 -18.08 -0.94
CA ALA A 13 -19.10 -16.70 -1.20
C ALA A 13 -17.94 -15.88 -1.78
N CYS A 14 -16.71 -16.33 -1.59
CA CYS A 14 -15.55 -15.86 -2.33
C CYS A 14 -15.73 -16.17 -3.82
N ARG A 15 -15.56 -15.17 -4.68
CA ARG A 15 -15.72 -15.32 -6.13
C ARG A 15 -14.54 -14.71 -6.85
N SER A 16 -13.91 -15.50 -7.71
CA SER A 16 -12.99 -14.97 -8.71
C SER A 16 -13.78 -14.17 -9.76
N ILE A 17 -13.25 -13.00 -10.13
CA ILE A 17 -13.85 -12.12 -11.13
C ILE A 17 -12.79 -11.64 -12.13
N SER A 18 -13.23 -11.08 -13.26
CA SER A 18 -12.32 -10.41 -14.20
C SER A 18 -11.92 -9.02 -13.72
N GLY A 19 -10.82 -8.48 -14.23
CA GLY A 19 -10.41 -7.09 -14.00
C GLY A 19 -11.48 -6.08 -14.40
N GLU A 20 -12.18 -6.28 -15.52
CA GLU A 20 -13.32 -5.44 -15.93
C GLU A 20 -14.45 -5.43 -14.90
N ALA A 21 -14.79 -6.60 -14.34
CA ALA A 21 -15.81 -6.71 -13.30
C ALA A 21 -15.33 -6.09 -11.98
N ALA A 22 -14.04 -6.19 -11.66
CA ALA A 22 -13.43 -5.58 -10.49
C ALA A 22 -13.52 -4.06 -10.58
N LYS A 23 -13.08 -3.49 -11.70
CA LYS A 23 -13.21 -2.05 -12.00
C LYS A 23 -14.65 -1.58 -11.94
N ALA A 24 -15.58 -2.30 -12.55
CA ALA A 24 -17.00 -1.94 -12.51
C ALA A 24 -17.57 -1.93 -11.08
N LEU A 25 -17.17 -2.90 -10.24
CA LEU A 25 -17.59 -2.98 -8.84
C LEU A 25 -17.02 -1.81 -8.02
N VAL A 26 -15.72 -1.53 -8.17
CA VAL A 26 -15.02 -0.44 -7.47
C VAL A 26 -15.56 0.92 -7.91
N SER A 27 -15.77 1.15 -9.21
CA SER A 27 -16.41 2.38 -9.71
C SER A 27 -17.83 2.58 -9.17
N LEU A 28 -18.58 1.49 -8.99
CA LEU A 28 -19.96 1.56 -8.50
C LEU A 28 -20.02 1.82 -6.99
N LYS A 29 -19.12 1.22 -6.20
CA LYS A 29 -19.23 1.17 -4.74
C LYS A 29 -18.11 1.87 -3.98
N GLY A 30 -17.01 2.23 -4.64
CA GLY A 30 -15.78 2.74 -4.04
C GLY A 30 -15.85 4.20 -3.59
N GLY A 31 -16.88 4.96 -3.97
CA GLY A 31 -17.03 6.34 -3.49
C GLY A 31 -15.78 7.19 -3.79
N ARG A 32 -15.17 7.76 -2.75
CA ARG A 32 -13.98 8.64 -2.88
C ARG A 32 -12.69 7.91 -3.30
N ILE A 33 -12.56 6.62 -2.94
CA ILE A 33 -11.37 5.83 -3.30
C ILE A 33 -11.45 5.24 -4.70
N ALA A 34 -12.58 5.40 -5.40
CA ALA A 34 -12.87 4.65 -6.62
C ALA A 34 -11.89 4.98 -7.76
N GLU A 35 -11.56 6.24 -7.97
CA GLU A 35 -10.67 6.68 -9.06
C GLU A 35 -9.26 6.11 -8.86
N ASP A 36 -8.68 6.32 -7.67
CA ASP A 36 -7.33 5.83 -7.34
C ASP A 36 -7.25 4.30 -7.36
N ALA A 37 -8.25 3.62 -6.79
CA ALA A 37 -8.27 2.15 -6.77
C ALA A 37 -8.44 1.54 -8.18
N VAL A 38 -9.22 2.18 -9.06
CA VAL A 38 -9.35 1.76 -10.46
C VAL A 38 -8.06 2.02 -11.23
N SER A 39 -7.41 3.17 -11.04
CA SER A 39 -6.11 3.47 -11.66
C SER A 39 -5.07 2.41 -11.27
N VAL A 40 -5.02 1.97 -10.01
CA VAL A 40 -4.14 0.87 -9.62
C VAL A 40 -4.48 -0.45 -10.35
N ILE A 41 -5.76 -0.78 -10.49
CA ILE A 41 -6.17 -1.97 -11.27
C ILE A 41 -5.73 -1.86 -12.74
N GLU A 42 -5.82 -0.67 -13.34
CA GLU A 42 -5.45 -0.43 -14.74
C GLU A 42 -3.94 -0.35 -14.97
N ASP A 43 -3.20 0.32 -14.09
CA ASP A 43 -1.80 0.67 -14.32
C ASP A 43 -0.83 -0.41 -13.83
N TRP A 44 -1.15 -1.09 -12.73
CA TRP A 44 -0.25 -2.05 -12.08
C TRP A 44 -0.58 -3.51 -12.37
N PHE A 45 -1.86 -3.85 -12.48
CA PHE A 45 -2.27 -5.23 -12.74
C PHE A 45 -2.50 -5.49 -14.22
N GLU A 46 -3.06 -4.52 -14.95
CA GLU A 46 -3.24 -4.62 -16.40
C GLU A 46 -2.20 -3.77 -17.13
N PRO A 47 -0.86 -4.01 -16.99
CA PRO A 47 0.15 -3.12 -17.56
C PRO A 47 -0.16 -2.93 -19.03
N SER A 48 -0.59 -1.71 -19.34
CA SER A 48 -1.48 -1.49 -20.45
C SER A 48 -0.87 -2.02 -21.74
N LEU A 49 -1.73 -2.54 -22.62
CA LEU A 49 -1.48 -2.70 -24.05
C LEU A 49 -0.74 -1.48 -24.66
N GLU A 50 -0.78 -0.32 -24.01
CA GLU A 50 -0.08 0.92 -24.34
C GLU A 50 1.44 0.82 -24.25
N LYS A 51 2.07 0.23 -23.21
CA LYS A 51 3.54 0.09 -23.17
C LYS A 51 4.04 -0.80 -24.30
N ALA A 52 3.37 -1.93 -24.52
CA ALA A 52 3.65 -2.84 -25.62
C ALA A 52 3.43 -2.17 -27.00
N ARG A 53 2.34 -1.42 -27.17
CA ARG A 53 2.08 -0.64 -28.40
C ARG A 53 3.09 0.48 -28.62
N LEU A 54 3.51 1.20 -27.57
CA LEU A 54 4.50 2.27 -27.65
C LEU A 54 5.89 1.71 -28.00
N LEU A 55 6.27 0.58 -27.41
CA LEU A 55 7.50 -0.12 -27.79
C LEU A 55 7.43 -0.64 -29.23
N ALA A 56 6.30 -1.20 -29.66
CA ALA A 56 6.10 -1.67 -31.03
C ALA A 56 6.12 -0.54 -32.07
N ASP A 57 5.49 0.61 -31.77
CA ASP A 57 5.53 1.81 -32.63
C ASP A 57 6.94 2.41 -32.69
N LEU A 58 7.66 2.44 -31.56
CA LEU A 58 9.06 2.85 -31.52
C LEU A 58 9.96 1.89 -32.31
N ASP A 59 9.73 0.59 -32.22
CA ASP A 59 10.46 -0.43 -32.98
C ASP A 59 10.27 -0.28 -34.49
N GLU A 60 9.05 0.03 -34.94
CA GLU A 60 8.77 0.29 -36.35
C GLU A 60 9.42 1.60 -36.83
N ARG A 61 9.37 2.67 -36.04
CA ARG A 61 10.06 3.94 -36.36
C ARG A 61 11.58 3.78 -36.43
N ILE A 62 12.17 3.03 -35.50
CA ILE A 62 13.60 2.70 -35.53
C ILE A 62 13.96 1.95 -36.81
N ARG A 63 13.13 0.98 -37.22
CA ARG A 63 13.32 0.23 -38.47
C ARG A 63 13.29 1.16 -39.69
N ILE A 64 12.30 2.05 -39.78
CA ILE A 64 12.17 3.03 -40.88
C ILE A 64 13.39 3.96 -40.91
N HIS A 65 13.72 4.61 -39.80
CA HIS A 65 14.83 5.57 -39.74
C HIS A 65 16.20 4.92 -39.97
N SER A 66 16.38 3.66 -39.55
CA SER A 66 17.59 2.89 -39.84
C SER A 66 17.71 2.54 -41.32
N SER A 67 16.59 2.33 -42.04
CA SER A 67 16.57 2.04 -43.47
C SER A 67 16.78 3.29 -44.33
N GLU A 68 16.30 4.45 -43.87
CA GLU A 68 16.41 5.73 -44.56
C GLU A 68 17.74 6.45 -44.27
N GLY A 69 18.49 5.99 -43.27
CA GLY A 69 19.80 6.55 -42.90
C GLY A 69 19.72 7.85 -42.10
N ASP A 70 18.55 8.21 -41.56
CA ASP A 70 18.35 9.44 -40.79
C ASP A 70 18.84 9.30 -39.35
N GLN A 71 20.14 9.55 -39.16
CA GLN A 71 20.79 9.52 -37.85
C GLN A 71 20.26 10.58 -36.87
N GLY A 72 19.60 11.63 -37.36
CA GLY A 72 19.01 12.70 -36.54
C GLY A 72 17.77 12.24 -35.79
N LEU A 73 16.96 11.38 -36.40
CA LEU A 73 15.73 10.81 -35.82
C LEU A 73 15.94 9.43 -35.17
N LEU A 74 16.95 8.67 -35.62
CA LEU A 74 17.26 7.35 -35.08
C LEU A 74 17.73 7.38 -33.62
N ARG A 75 18.62 8.32 -33.27
CA ARG A 75 19.17 8.44 -31.90
C ARG A 75 18.11 8.79 -30.85
N PRO A 76 17.22 9.77 -31.08
CA PRO A 76 16.10 10.03 -30.19
C PRO A 76 15.16 8.84 -30.01
N ALA A 77 14.83 8.11 -31.09
CA ALA A 77 13.95 6.95 -31.01
C ALA A 77 14.56 5.79 -30.21
N LEU A 78 15.85 5.50 -30.40
CA LEU A 78 16.60 4.52 -29.60
C LEU A 78 16.66 4.91 -28.12
N LYS A 79 16.85 6.20 -27.83
CA LYS A 79 16.88 6.71 -26.45
C LYS A 79 15.51 6.62 -25.77
N ALA A 80 14.45 7.01 -26.47
CA ALA A 80 13.08 6.91 -25.96
C ALA A 80 12.68 5.46 -25.68
N ARG A 81 13.03 4.54 -26.59
CA ARG A 81 12.84 3.11 -26.39
C ARG A 81 13.61 2.58 -25.18
N ALA A 82 14.88 2.96 -25.02
CA ALA A 82 15.70 2.53 -23.87
C ALA A 82 15.14 3.04 -22.54
N VAL A 83 14.59 4.26 -22.50
CA VAL A 83 13.94 4.82 -21.31
C VAL A 83 12.67 4.04 -20.96
N ILE A 84 11.79 3.79 -21.93
CA ILE A 84 10.53 3.05 -21.73
C ILE A 84 10.79 1.57 -21.40
N ALA A 85 11.83 0.96 -21.98
CA ALA A 85 12.25 -0.40 -21.67
C ALA A 85 12.92 -0.54 -20.29
N ALA A 86 13.56 0.52 -19.80
CA ALA A 86 14.14 0.57 -18.46
C ALA A 86 13.12 0.91 -17.36
N SER A 87 11.91 1.34 -17.73
CA SER A 87 10.77 1.39 -16.81
C SER A 87 10.40 -0.03 -16.37
N PRO A 88 9.95 -0.24 -15.12
CA PRO A 88 9.67 -1.54 -14.51
C PRO A 88 9.07 -2.54 -15.51
N GLU A 89 9.63 -3.75 -15.61
CA GLU A 89 9.15 -4.73 -16.57
C GLU A 89 7.65 -5.01 -16.30
N PRO A 90 6.80 -4.93 -17.33
CA PRO A 90 5.43 -5.40 -17.18
C PRO A 90 5.47 -6.90 -16.85
N ALA A 91 4.46 -7.38 -16.13
CA ALA A 91 4.30 -8.81 -15.87
C ALA A 91 4.43 -9.61 -17.19
N PRO A 92 4.98 -10.85 -17.16
CA PRO A 92 5.20 -11.65 -18.36
C PRO A 92 3.92 -11.75 -19.21
N ASP A 93 4.06 -11.83 -20.55
CA ASP A 93 2.95 -11.76 -21.52
C ASP A 93 1.78 -12.76 -21.28
N ASP A 94 1.97 -13.78 -20.43
CA ASP A 94 0.99 -14.80 -20.04
C ASP A 94 0.42 -14.63 -18.60
N TYR A 95 0.79 -13.56 -17.89
CA TYR A 95 0.28 -13.28 -16.55
C TYR A 95 -1.10 -12.64 -16.63
N GLU A 96 -2.12 -13.37 -16.18
CA GLU A 96 -3.46 -12.85 -15.97
C GLU A 96 -3.62 -12.50 -14.48
N PRO A 97 -3.87 -11.22 -14.14
CA PRO A 97 -4.06 -10.83 -12.76
C PRO A 97 -5.31 -11.46 -12.18
N SER A 98 -5.20 -11.89 -10.94
CA SER A 98 -6.22 -12.59 -10.19
C SER A 98 -6.96 -11.64 -9.26
N PHE A 99 -8.28 -11.57 -9.44
CA PHE A 99 -9.17 -10.75 -8.62
C PHE A 99 -10.14 -11.63 -7.85
N LYS A 100 -10.24 -11.44 -6.53
CA LYS A 100 -11.26 -12.10 -5.70
C LYS A 100 -12.17 -11.07 -5.04
N VAL A 101 -13.47 -11.34 -5.04
CA VAL A 101 -14.45 -10.61 -4.23
C VAL A 101 -14.85 -11.46 -3.04
N VAL A 102 -14.83 -10.85 -1.87
CA VAL A 102 -15.25 -11.43 -0.59
C VAL A 102 -16.40 -10.59 -0.05
N PRO A 103 -17.49 -11.17 0.48
CA PRO A 103 -18.52 -10.38 1.16
C PRO A 103 -17.98 -9.71 2.43
N ALA A 104 -18.71 -8.73 2.95
CA ALA A 104 -18.50 -8.21 4.30
C ALA A 104 -18.31 -9.35 5.31
N THR A 105 -17.26 -9.26 6.15
CA THR A 105 -16.87 -10.39 6.99
C THR A 105 -16.26 -9.96 8.33
N THR A 106 -16.35 -10.86 9.30
CA THR A 106 -15.73 -10.73 10.63
C THR A 106 -14.82 -11.93 10.87
N LEU A 107 -13.55 -11.62 11.09
CA LEU A 107 -12.44 -12.56 11.21
C LEU A 107 -12.04 -12.68 12.68
N GLY A 108 -12.08 -13.90 13.22
CA GLY A 108 -11.58 -14.19 14.57
C GLY A 108 -10.11 -14.59 14.57
N GLY A 109 -9.31 -13.96 15.42
CA GLY A 109 -7.87 -14.12 15.56
C GLY A 109 -7.05 -13.27 14.59
N ASP A 110 -5.80 -13.70 14.37
CA ASP A 110 -4.85 -13.01 13.49
C ASP A 110 -4.87 -13.56 12.07
N TRP A 111 -4.87 -12.65 11.09
CA TRP A 111 -4.99 -12.95 9.66
C TRP A 111 -3.94 -12.18 8.86
N LYS A 112 -3.48 -12.79 7.77
CA LYS A 112 -2.64 -12.13 6.76
C LYS A 112 -3.21 -12.33 5.36
N SER A 113 -2.95 -11.40 4.44
CA SER A 113 -3.27 -11.61 3.02
C SER A 113 -2.68 -12.92 2.51
N ASP A 114 -3.39 -13.56 1.58
CA ASP A 114 -2.77 -14.50 0.67
C ASP A 114 -1.75 -13.75 -0.23
N CYS A 115 -0.84 -14.50 -0.83
CA CYS A 115 0.15 -13.96 -1.77
C CYS A 115 -0.09 -14.47 -3.20
N GLU A 116 -1.27 -15.06 -3.45
CA GLU A 116 -1.64 -15.67 -4.72
C GLU A 116 -2.69 -14.84 -5.47
N THR A 117 -3.45 -14.03 -4.73
CA THR A 117 -4.47 -13.13 -5.25
C THR A 117 -3.89 -11.73 -5.37
N ASP A 118 -3.86 -11.22 -6.60
CA ASP A 118 -3.28 -9.93 -6.91
C ASP A 118 -4.10 -8.77 -6.35
N CYS A 119 -5.44 -8.90 -6.40
CA CYS A 119 -6.35 -7.94 -5.80
C CYS A 119 -7.55 -8.61 -5.09
N VAL A 120 -7.67 -8.34 -3.79
CA VAL A 120 -8.80 -8.77 -2.96
C VAL A 120 -9.75 -7.60 -2.71
N ILE A 121 -11.01 -7.75 -3.11
CA ILE A 121 -12.07 -6.76 -2.90
C ILE A 121 -13.04 -7.27 -1.84
N VAL A 122 -13.15 -6.57 -0.71
CA VAL A 122 -14.18 -6.82 0.30
C VAL A 122 -15.40 -5.97 -0.03
N ASP A 123 -16.51 -6.62 -0.40
CA ASP A 123 -17.80 -5.98 -0.67
C ASP A 123 -18.56 -5.69 0.63
N GLY A 124 -18.07 -4.69 1.36
CA GLY A 124 -18.59 -4.19 2.62
C GLY A 124 -17.50 -4.12 3.69
N ASP A 125 -17.88 -4.31 4.95
CA ASP A 125 -16.96 -4.12 6.08
C ASP A 125 -16.01 -5.32 6.28
N LEU A 126 -14.76 -5.02 6.66
CA LEU A 126 -13.77 -5.99 7.07
C LEU A 126 -13.40 -5.78 8.54
N ILE A 127 -13.80 -6.72 9.39
CA ILE A 127 -13.55 -6.64 10.83
C ILE A 127 -12.65 -7.81 11.25
N ALA A 128 -11.56 -7.55 11.96
CA ALA A 128 -10.73 -8.54 12.63
C ALA A 128 -10.62 -8.22 14.14
N ASP A 129 -10.74 -9.21 15.02
CA ASP A 129 -10.58 -8.99 16.47
C ASP A 129 -9.12 -9.12 16.96
N GLY A 130 -8.23 -9.57 16.08
CA GLY A 130 -6.77 -9.68 16.26
C GLY A 130 -6.00 -8.79 15.28
N THR A 131 -4.79 -9.21 14.95
CA THR A 131 -3.93 -8.52 13.99
C THR A 131 -4.33 -8.86 12.55
N LEU A 132 -4.43 -7.84 11.70
CA LEU A 132 -4.60 -7.99 10.26
C LEU A 132 -3.33 -7.51 9.55
N ILE A 133 -2.71 -8.40 8.77
CA ILE A 133 -1.56 -8.07 7.93
C ILE A 133 -2.03 -8.02 6.48
N LEU A 134 -2.06 -6.85 5.87
CA LEU A 134 -2.45 -6.67 4.47
C LEU A 134 -1.23 -6.44 3.61
N ASN A 135 -1.07 -7.26 2.58
CA ASN A 135 -0.02 -7.16 1.56
C ASN A 135 1.45 -7.28 2.06
N ASP A 136 1.74 -7.32 3.36
CA ASP A 136 3.11 -7.32 3.90
C ASP A 136 4.00 -6.27 3.16
N LEU A 137 5.31 -6.46 3.08
CA LEU A 137 6.20 -5.61 2.27
C LEU A 137 6.02 -5.76 0.74
N SER A 138 4.94 -6.38 0.25
CA SER A 138 4.70 -6.55 -1.19
C SER A 138 4.16 -5.28 -1.81
N GLU A 139 4.89 -4.71 -2.77
CA GLU A 139 4.46 -3.56 -3.57
C GLU A 139 3.44 -3.92 -4.67
N THR A 140 3.19 -5.21 -4.90
CA THR A 140 2.41 -5.68 -6.06
C THR A 140 1.01 -6.17 -5.68
N LEU A 141 0.65 -6.22 -4.40
CA LEU A 141 -0.65 -6.73 -3.95
C LEU A 141 -1.61 -5.60 -3.61
N CYS A 142 -2.90 -5.82 -3.84
CA CYS A 142 -3.96 -4.85 -3.61
C CYS A 142 -5.09 -5.41 -2.74
N VAL A 143 -5.55 -4.60 -1.77
CA VAL A 143 -6.73 -4.88 -0.95
C VAL A 143 -7.64 -3.67 -0.98
N ILE A 144 -8.89 -3.88 -1.41
CA ILE A 144 -9.91 -2.83 -1.49
C ILE A 144 -11.08 -3.20 -0.58
N VAL A 145 -11.34 -2.40 0.45
CA VAL A 145 -12.48 -2.56 1.35
C VAL A 145 -13.55 -1.54 0.98
N LEU A 146 -14.66 -2.02 0.41
CA LEU A 146 -15.82 -1.20 0.00
C LEU A 146 -16.74 -0.89 1.19
N GLY A 147 -16.17 -0.70 2.37
CA GLY A 147 -16.83 -0.45 3.64
C GLY A 147 -15.83 0.09 4.65
N SER A 148 -16.06 -0.17 5.93
CA SER A 148 -15.12 0.17 7.01
C SER A 148 -14.16 -0.99 7.30
N LEU A 149 -12.93 -0.67 7.68
CA LEU A 149 -11.94 -1.62 8.15
C LEU A 149 -11.71 -1.43 9.65
N ARG A 150 -11.83 -2.52 10.41
CA ARG A 150 -11.52 -2.52 11.85
C ARG A 150 -10.63 -3.70 12.21
N ALA A 151 -9.55 -3.43 12.94
CA ALA A 151 -8.65 -4.47 13.45
C ALA A 151 -8.16 -4.09 14.85
N ARG A 152 -7.58 -5.03 15.60
CA ARG A 152 -6.80 -4.64 16.79
C ARG A 152 -5.51 -3.97 16.36
N ASN A 153 -4.72 -4.67 15.56
CA ASN A 153 -3.50 -4.16 14.96
C ASN A 153 -3.61 -4.29 13.44
N LEU A 154 -3.06 -3.32 12.72
CA LEU A 154 -2.97 -3.34 11.26
C LEU A 154 -1.51 -3.13 10.87
N ASP A 155 -0.97 -4.11 10.13
CA ASP A 155 0.27 -3.97 9.38
C ASP A 155 -0.10 -4.00 7.90
N CYS A 156 0.18 -2.93 7.16
CA CYS A 156 -0.16 -2.86 5.75
C CYS A 156 1.01 -2.38 4.89
N GLY A 157 1.17 -3.02 3.73
CA GLY A 157 1.95 -2.50 2.62
C GLY A 157 1.19 -2.57 1.30
N GLY A 158 1.91 -2.52 0.18
CA GLY A 158 1.31 -2.52 -1.16
C GLY A 158 0.23 -1.46 -1.34
N TRP A 159 -0.88 -1.86 -1.97
CA TRP A 159 -2.02 -0.97 -2.25
C TRP A 159 -3.19 -1.34 -1.34
N VAL A 160 -3.56 -0.46 -0.41
CA VAL A 160 -4.70 -0.65 0.48
C VAL A 160 -5.67 0.52 0.37
N PHE A 161 -6.91 0.21 0.05
CA PHE A 161 -7.99 1.19 -0.07
C PHE A 161 -9.11 0.85 0.90
N VAL A 162 -9.56 1.82 1.69
CA VAL A 162 -10.72 1.68 2.59
C VAL A 162 -11.71 2.80 2.27
N ARG A 163 -12.93 2.45 1.85
CA ARG A 163 -13.91 3.45 1.42
C ARG A 163 -14.35 4.35 2.56
N ASP A 164 -14.70 3.74 3.69
CA ASP A 164 -15.29 4.43 4.82
C ASP A 164 -14.21 4.63 5.91
N GLU A 165 -14.44 4.12 7.12
CA GLU A 165 -13.60 4.37 8.28
C GLU A 165 -12.51 3.30 8.45
N LEU A 166 -11.34 3.70 8.96
CA LEU A 166 -10.29 2.79 9.42
C LEU A 166 -10.09 2.98 10.93
N GLU A 167 -10.28 1.90 11.70
CA GLU A 167 -10.09 1.89 13.15
C GLU A 167 -9.19 0.73 13.57
N CYS A 168 -8.09 1.04 14.27
CA CYS A 168 -7.28 0.04 14.96
C CYS A 168 -6.49 0.64 16.13
N ASP A 169 -5.93 -0.17 17.01
CA ASP A 169 -5.05 0.32 18.08
C ASP A 169 -3.72 0.78 17.46
N HIS A 170 -3.06 -0.11 16.73
CA HIS A 170 -1.75 0.16 16.16
C HIS A 170 -1.73 -0.05 14.65
N LEU A 171 -1.40 1.02 13.91
CA LEU A 171 -1.20 1.01 12.47
C LEU A 171 0.28 1.15 12.13
N TYR A 172 0.80 0.18 11.39
CA TYR A 172 2.09 0.25 10.73
C TYR A 172 1.89 0.19 9.23
N ALA A 173 2.32 1.22 8.50
CA ALA A 173 2.23 1.29 7.05
C ALA A 173 3.63 1.31 6.43
N CYS A 174 3.99 0.24 5.72
CA CYS A 174 5.30 0.08 5.11
C CYS A 174 5.21 -0.67 3.77
N SER A 175 5.61 0.00 2.69
CA SER A 175 5.55 -0.55 1.34
C SER A 175 6.80 -0.23 0.51
N LEU A 176 7.96 -0.07 1.18
CA LEU A 176 9.27 0.15 0.54
C LEU A 176 9.35 1.30 -0.49
N ASN A 177 8.35 2.19 -0.48
CA ASN A 177 8.15 3.48 -1.15
C ASN A 177 7.01 3.55 -2.16
N ASP A 178 6.59 2.44 -2.76
CA ASP A 178 5.73 2.52 -3.94
C ASP A 178 4.24 2.23 -3.67
N GLY A 179 3.88 1.80 -2.47
CA GLY A 179 2.50 1.54 -2.08
C GLY A 179 1.71 2.73 -1.53
N ILE A 180 0.39 2.54 -1.42
CA ILE A 180 -0.57 3.52 -0.88
C ILE A 180 -1.46 2.92 0.20
N LEU A 181 -1.78 3.73 1.21
CA LEU A 181 -2.93 3.56 2.09
C LEU A 181 -3.89 4.72 1.85
N SER A 182 -5.02 4.49 1.18
CA SER A 182 -6.03 5.53 0.91
C SER A 182 -7.33 5.24 1.65
N VAL A 183 -7.76 6.17 2.49
CA VAL A 183 -8.95 6.07 3.33
C VAL A 183 -9.94 7.19 2.99
N GLY A 184 -11.12 6.81 2.50
CA GLY A 184 -12.17 7.74 2.08
C GLY A 184 -12.93 8.42 3.23
N GLY A 185 -12.88 7.82 4.43
CA GLY A 185 -13.41 8.37 5.68
C GLY A 185 -12.29 8.80 6.65
N ASN A 186 -12.49 8.59 7.94
CA ASN A 186 -11.53 8.94 8.98
C ASN A 186 -10.62 7.76 9.32
N ILE A 187 -9.44 8.09 9.84
CA ILE A 187 -8.56 7.15 10.55
C ILE A 187 -8.65 7.45 12.05
N THR A 188 -8.94 6.44 12.85
CA THR A 188 -8.89 6.51 14.32
C THR A 188 -7.97 5.43 14.86
N VAL A 189 -6.85 5.86 15.43
CA VAL A 189 -5.80 4.96 15.91
C VAL A 189 -5.18 5.40 17.23
N GLN A 190 -4.55 4.49 17.96
CA GLN A 190 -3.69 4.88 19.08
C GLN A 190 -2.32 5.30 18.59
N THR A 191 -1.67 4.46 17.79
CA THR A 191 -0.37 4.77 17.16
C THR A 191 -0.45 4.56 15.66
N PHE A 192 0.12 5.48 14.90
CA PHE A 192 0.36 5.28 13.48
C PHE A 192 1.80 5.61 13.13
N LEU A 193 2.51 4.63 12.57
CA LEU A 193 3.85 4.78 12.03
C LEU A 193 3.86 4.44 10.54
N GLU A 194 4.33 5.40 9.74
CA GLU A 194 4.56 5.27 8.30
C GLU A 194 6.07 5.17 8.03
N THR A 195 6.49 4.15 7.27
CA THR A 195 7.90 3.87 6.91
C THR A 195 8.06 3.40 5.46
N GLY A 196 7.48 4.12 4.51
CA GLY A 196 7.59 3.88 3.06
C GLY A 196 6.25 3.70 2.36
N THR A 197 5.14 4.18 2.92
CA THR A 197 3.80 4.10 2.32
C THR A 197 3.20 5.48 2.19
N TYR A 198 2.76 5.86 1.00
CA TYR A 198 2.00 7.10 0.84
C TYR A 198 0.62 6.94 1.48
N THR A 199 0.27 7.79 2.43
CA THR A 199 -1.02 7.71 3.10
C THR A 199 -1.89 8.91 2.77
N GLN A 200 -3.12 8.65 2.34
CA GLN A 200 -4.13 9.66 2.04
C GLN A 200 -5.38 9.45 2.89
N VAL A 201 -5.85 10.51 3.53
CA VAL A 201 -7.04 10.49 4.38
C VAL A 201 -7.98 11.61 3.97
N ALA A 202 -9.12 11.25 3.39
CA ALA A 202 -10.13 12.22 2.96
C ALA A 202 -10.91 12.83 4.15
N GLY A 203 -11.03 12.09 5.26
CA GLY A 203 -11.64 12.57 6.49
C GLY A 203 -10.63 13.15 7.48
N HIS A 204 -10.84 12.88 8.76
CA HIS A 204 -9.99 13.26 9.87
C HIS A 204 -9.01 12.14 10.23
N LEU A 205 -7.83 12.51 10.73
CA LEU A 205 -6.89 11.58 11.36
C LEU A 205 -6.86 11.86 12.86
N THR A 206 -7.25 10.89 13.68
CA THR A 206 -7.14 10.96 15.14
C THR A 206 -6.15 9.91 15.62
N ALA A 207 -5.06 10.36 16.24
CA ALA A 207 -4.00 9.51 16.75
C ALA A 207 -3.50 10.02 18.11
N SER A 208 -3.07 9.12 18.99
CA SER A 208 -2.36 9.52 20.22
C SER A 208 -0.88 9.78 19.92
N TYR A 209 -0.30 8.97 19.03
CA TYR A 209 1.07 9.09 18.56
C TYR A 209 1.14 8.87 17.06
N LEU A 210 1.93 9.68 16.38
CA LEU A 210 2.13 9.61 14.93
C LEU A 210 3.61 9.71 14.58
N GLY A 211 4.08 8.85 13.68
CA GLY A 211 5.41 8.91 13.08
C GLY A 211 5.33 8.75 11.56
N SER A 212 6.15 9.49 10.81
CA SER A 212 6.30 9.35 9.36
C SER A 212 7.77 9.58 9.03
N THR A 213 8.46 8.51 8.63
CA THR A 213 9.92 8.49 8.51
C THR A 213 10.41 8.43 7.07
N HIS A 214 9.54 8.19 6.09
CA HIS A 214 9.96 8.03 4.71
C HIS A 214 9.07 8.78 3.71
N ASN A 215 7.78 8.47 3.64
CA ASN A 215 6.85 9.12 2.71
C ASN A 215 6.01 10.19 3.43
N SER A 216 4.76 10.38 2.99
CA SER A 216 3.86 11.40 3.51
C SER A 216 2.57 10.80 4.05
N ILE A 217 1.99 11.52 5.01
CA ILE A 217 0.64 11.33 5.50
C ILE A 217 -0.11 12.62 5.18
N ASP A 218 -0.97 12.57 4.17
CA ASP A 218 -1.74 13.71 3.68
C ASP A 218 -3.20 13.56 4.11
N VAL A 219 -3.71 14.58 4.82
CA VAL A 219 -5.05 14.57 5.41
C VAL A 219 -5.82 15.78 4.92
N GLU A 220 -6.94 15.56 4.22
CA GLU A 220 -7.81 16.65 3.74
C GLU A 220 -8.53 17.35 4.89
N GLY A 221 -8.94 16.57 5.90
CA GLY A 221 -9.61 17.08 7.09
C GLY A 221 -8.65 17.60 8.14
N LYS A 222 -8.98 17.31 9.40
CA LYS A 222 -8.17 17.74 10.56
C LYS A 222 -7.34 16.58 11.07
N VAL A 223 -6.12 16.90 11.48
CA VAL A 223 -5.28 15.98 12.27
C VAL A 223 -5.42 16.32 13.75
N ASN A 224 -5.92 15.36 14.52
CA ASN A 224 -6.03 15.40 15.96
C ASN A 224 -4.95 14.49 16.57
N CYS A 225 -3.70 14.96 16.56
CA CYS A 225 -2.58 14.28 17.19
C CYS A 225 -1.71 15.31 17.92
N PRO A 226 -1.52 15.18 19.24
CA PRO A 226 -0.51 15.97 19.95
C PRO A 226 0.88 15.72 19.33
N GLY A 227 1.66 16.78 19.07
CA GLY A 227 3.00 16.64 18.52
C GLY A 227 3.05 16.26 17.04
N PHE A 228 1.94 16.41 16.29
CA PHE A 228 1.89 16.12 14.85
C PHE A 228 2.98 16.83 14.04
N GLU A 229 3.39 18.02 14.47
CA GLU A 229 4.47 18.80 13.86
C GLU A 229 5.84 18.12 13.96
N ARG A 230 5.99 17.18 14.90
CA ARG A 230 7.22 16.39 15.16
C ARG A 230 7.14 14.97 14.61
N ARG A 231 6.09 14.61 13.86
CA ARG A 231 5.89 13.24 13.35
C ARG A 231 7.08 12.71 12.53
N SER A 232 7.84 13.60 11.91
CA SER A 232 9.03 13.25 11.10
C SER A 232 10.35 13.54 11.82
N ASP A 233 10.31 13.96 13.09
CA ASP A 233 11.50 14.08 13.91
C ASP A 233 11.90 12.68 14.38
N SER A 234 13.05 12.17 13.95
CA SER A 234 13.52 10.83 14.36
C SER A 234 13.68 10.69 15.89
N ASP A 235 14.05 11.78 16.58
CA ASP A 235 14.09 11.83 18.04
C ASP A 235 12.71 11.71 18.71
N TYR A 236 11.64 12.12 18.02
CA TYR A 236 10.27 12.04 18.54
C TYR A 236 9.79 10.59 18.65
N LEU A 237 10.28 9.69 17.79
CA LEU A 237 10.00 8.25 17.89
C LEU A 237 10.40 7.69 19.26
N CYS A 238 11.53 8.15 19.83
CA CYS A 238 11.99 7.74 21.16
C CYS A 238 11.05 8.18 22.30
N GLU A 239 10.18 9.16 22.04
CA GLU A 239 9.24 9.68 23.04
C GLU A 239 8.08 8.74 23.31
N TRP A 240 7.80 7.78 22.42
CA TRP A 240 6.67 6.88 22.57
C TRP A 240 6.95 5.42 22.19
N ILE A 241 7.87 5.13 21.24
CA ILE A 241 8.24 3.76 20.87
C ILE A 241 9.12 3.11 21.96
N ASP A 242 8.89 1.81 22.22
CA ASP A 242 9.72 0.95 23.04
C ASP A 242 11.18 0.99 22.53
N PRO A 243 12.17 1.40 23.34
CA PRO A 243 13.55 1.54 22.89
C PRO A 243 14.16 0.27 22.29
N VAL A 244 13.65 -0.92 22.62
CA VAL A 244 14.13 -2.17 22.00
C VAL A 244 13.72 -2.31 20.53
N LEU A 245 12.68 -1.58 20.11
CA LEU A 245 12.17 -1.57 18.73
C LEU A 245 12.83 -0.49 17.87
N LEU A 246 13.81 0.24 18.41
CA LEU A 246 14.53 1.30 17.70
C LEU A 246 15.99 0.91 17.52
N GLU A 247 16.51 1.10 16.31
CA GLU A 247 17.92 0.96 16.01
C GLU A 247 18.52 2.29 15.56
N ALA A 248 19.84 2.42 15.71
CA ALA A 248 20.56 3.57 15.17
C ALA A 248 20.75 3.35 13.68
N ASP A 249 20.31 4.31 12.87
CA ASP A 249 20.64 4.32 11.47
C ASP A 249 21.99 5.01 11.28
N ASP A 250 22.99 4.22 10.87
CA ASP A 250 24.35 4.69 10.57
C ASP A 250 24.51 5.06 9.07
N SER A 251 23.42 5.04 8.27
CA SER A 251 23.47 5.25 6.81
C SER A 251 23.68 6.72 6.37
N ASP A 252 23.44 7.70 7.25
CA ASP A 252 23.69 9.12 6.98
C ASP A 252 25.06 9.58 7.51
N GLY A 253 26.12 9.15 6.82
CA GLY A 253 27.48 9.57 7.07
C GLY A 253 27.87 10.99 6.65
N ASP A 254 26.94 11.86 6.18
CA ASP A 254 27.36 13.14 5.54
C ASP A 254 26.54 14.41 5.84
N TRP A 255 25.54 14.38 6.74
CA TRP A 255 24.69 15.56 6.98
C TRP A 255 24.51 15.98 8.44
N GLY A 256 25.54 15.89 9.29
CA GLY A 256 25.64 16.66 10.55
C GLY A 256 24.52 16.52 11.60
N CYS A 257 23.48 15.76 11.33
CA CYS A 257 22.40 15.39 12.23
C CYS A 257 22.90 14.22 13.07
N GLY A 258 22.66 14.27 14.39
CA GLY A 258 23.06 13.18 15.30
C GLY A 258 22.47 11.83 14.86
N ARG A 259 22.93 10.74 15.50
CA ARG A 259 22.43 9.38 15.25
C ARG A 259 20.90 9.35 15.25
N GLN A 260 20.31 9.25 14.07
CA GLN A 260 18.87 9.12 13.91
C GLN A 260 18.45 7.72 14.36
N ARG A 261 17.30 7.62 15.04
CA ARG A 261 16.73 6.32 15.39
C ARG A 261 15.61 5.99 14.44
N TYR A 262 15.64 4.76 13.95
CA TYR A 262 14.63 4.21 13.06
C TYR A 262 13.98 2.98 13.68
N PRO A 263 12.74 2.66 13.29
CA PRO A 263 12.10 1.41 13.63
C PRO A 263 12.97 0.24 13.14
N SER A 264 13.36 -0.63 14.07
CA SER A 264 14.08 -1.87 13.77
C SER A 264 13.16 -2.91 13.14
N ALA A 265 13.74 -4.01 12.63
CA ALA A 265 12.97 -5.16 12.16
C ALA A 265 12.06 -5.79 13.24
N ASP A 266 12.32 -5.57 14.53
CA ASP A 266 11.47 -6.05 15.63
C ASP A 266 10.17 -5.24 15.78
N TYR A 267 10.11 -4.03 15.23
CA TYR A 267 8.91 -3.18 15.29
C TYR A 267 7.69 -3.85 14.60
N PRO A 268 7.75 -4.20 13.30
CA PRO A 268 6.64 -4.90 12.65
C PRO A 268 6.33 -6.23 13.34
N GLU A 269 7.35 -6.99 13.77
CA GLU A 269 7.14 -8.27 14.46
C GLU A 269 6.36 -8.10 15.77
N ARG A 270 6.58 -7.01 16.52
CA ARG A 270 5.79 -6.68 17.71
C ARG A 270 4.32 -6.45 17.36
N ILE A 271 4.05 -5.68 16.30
CA ILE A 271 2.69 -5.40 15.83
C ILE A 271 2.00 -6.68 15.37
N ARG A 272 2.68 -7.48 14.54
CA ARG A 272 2.22 -8.77 14.00
C ARG A 272 1.85 -9.76 15.09
N ALA A 273 2.59 -9.76 16.19
CA ALA A 273 2.32 -10.57 17.38
C ALA A 273 1.15 -10.05 18.25
N GLY A 274 0.44 -8.99 17.84
CA GLY A 274 -0.65 -8.38 18.60
C GLY A 274 -0.17 -7.50 19.76
N GLY A 275 1.12 -7.18 19.79
CA GLY A 275 1.73 -6.36 20.83
C GLY A 275 1.59 -4.87 20.57
N SER A 276 1.84 -4.08 21.62
CA SER A 276 1.96 -2.63 21.50
C SER A 276 3.42 -2.23 21.21
N PRO A 277 3.65 -1.27 20.29
CA PRO A 277 4.98 -0.72 20.05
C PRO A 277 5.39 0.31 21.10
N MET A 278 4.48 0.71 22.00
CA MET A 278 4.72 1.78 22.96
C MET A 278 5.61 1.34 24.12
N LYS A 279 6.46 2.25 24.60
CA LYS A 279 7.26 2.02 25.83
C LYS A 279 6.43 2.03 27.11
N PHE A 280 5.21 2.57 27.06
CA PHE A 280 4.29 2.62 28.17
C PHE A 280 3.16 1.64 27.90
N VAL A 281 3.00 0.65 28.77
CA VAL A 281 1.81 -0.21 28.75
C VAL A 281 0.67 0.63 29.35
N LEU A 282 -0.32 0.95 28.53
CA LEU A 282 -1.56 1.58 28.97
C LEU A 282 -2.53 0.52 29.53
#